data_AF-A0A1M6EKW7-F1
#
_entry.id   AF-A0A1M6EKW7-F1
#
_cell.length_a   1.000
_cell.length_b   1.000
_cell.length_c   1.000
_cell.angle_alpha   90.00
_cell.angle_beta   90.00
_cell.angle_gamma   90.00
#
_symmetry.space_group_name_H-M   'P 1'
#
loop_
_entity.id
_entity.type
_entity.pdbx_description
1 polymer ?
#
loop_
_entity_poly.entity_id
_entity_poly.type
_entity_poly.pdbx_seq_one_letter_code
_entity_poly.pdbx_strand_id
1 'polypeptide(L)'
;MAILKKIRGATLIETLTASVLIIIVFMIASLSFNNIFNNHIKRDQSGINNRIKELHYLTIHQKIKLPYVEDYNDWEIQVINQKNTTIITYRKEGVEHLKRIHVE
;
A
#
# COMPACT_ATOMS: atom_id res chain seq x y z
N MET A 1 -14.25 -45.97 -43.06
CA MET A 1 -13.60 -46.37 -41.78
C MET A 1 -13.84 -45.25 -40.79
N ALA A 2 -14.86 -45.37 -39.94
CA ALA A 2 -15.24 -44.34 -38.99
C ALA A 2 -15.08 -44.90 -37.58
N ILE A 3 -14.08 -44.41 -36.85
CA ILE A 3 -13.79 -44.86 -35.48
C ILE A 3 -14.64 -44.01 -34.53
N LEU A 4 -15.83 -44.48 -34.20
CA LEU A 4 -16.58 -44.00 -33.03
C LEU A 4 -15.93 -44.60 -31.78
N LYS A 5 -14.84 -43.97 -31.29
CA LYS A 5 -14.16 -44.39 -30.06
C LYS A 5 -15.05 -44.01 -28.87
N LYS A 6 -15.73 -44.99 -28.26
CA LYS A 6 -16.56 -44.80 -27.07
C LYS A 6 -15.66 -44.34 -25.92
N ILE A 7 -15.66 -43.04 -25.62
CA ILE A 7 -14.96 -42.49 -24.45
C ILE A 7 -15.67 -43.07 -23.22
N ARG A 8 -14.92 -43.74 -22.35
CA ARG A 8 -15.49 -44.25 -21.10
C ARG A 8 -15.96 -43.03 -20.29
N GLY A 9 -17.23 -43.01 -19.87
CA GLY A 9 -17.78 -41.89 -19.08
C GLY A 9 -16.95 -41.55 -17.84
N ALA A 10 -16.19 -42.52 -17.30
CA ALA A 10 -15.20 -42.31 -16.26
C ALA A 10 -14.17 -41.21 -16.59
N THR A 11 -13.65 -41.16 -17.84
CA THR A 11 -12.67 -40.15 -18.27
C THR A 11 -13.31 -38.75 -18.42
N LEU A 12 -14.60 -38.69 -18.77
CA LEU A 12 -15.31 -37.42 -18.85
C LEU A 12 -15.53 -36.83 -17.45
N ILE A 13 -15.92 -37.67 -16.48
CA ILE A 13 -16.09 -37.23 -15.09
C ILE A 13 -14.76 -36.78 -14.49
N GLU A 14 -13.68 -37.51 -14.74
CA GLU A 14 -12.33 -37.16 -14.27
C GLU A 14 -11.86 -35.79 -14.81
N THR A 15 -12.06 -35.54 -16.10
CA THR A 15 -11.69 -34.24 -16.70
C THR A 15 -12.55 -33.10 -16.19
N LEU A 16 -13.85 -33.34 -15.97
CA LEU A 16 -14.76 -32.35 -15.40
C LEU A 16 -14.36 -32.01 -13.96
N THR A 17 -14.15 -33.02 -13.10
CA THR A 17 -13.76 -32.77 -11.71
C THR A 17 -12.41 -32.06 -11.61
N ALA A 18 -11.42 -32.45 -12.44
CA ALA A 18 -10.14 -31.75 -12.51
C ALA A 18 -10.31 -30.28 -12.91
N SER A 19 -11.15 -29.98 -13.91
CA SER A 19 -11.41 -28.59 -14.32
C SER A 19 -12.08 -27.77 -13.21
N VAL A 20 -13.03 -28.35 -12.47
CA VAL A 20 -13.69 -27.69 -11.34
C VAL A 20 -12.68 -27.39 -10.23
N LEU A 21 -11.80 -28.35 -9.91
CA LEU A 21 -10.74 -28.12 -8.93
C LEU A 21 -9.80 -26.99 -9.34
N ILE A 22 -9.42 -26.93 -10.62
CA ILE A 22 -8.59 -25.83 -11.15
C ILE A 22 -9.30 -24.49 -10.96
N ILE A 23 -10.59 -24.39 -11.31
CA ILE A 23 -11.38 -23.16 -11.15
C ILE A 23 -11.44 -22.73 -9.68
N ILE A 24 -11.68 -23.67 -8.76
CA ILE A 24 -11.72 -23.37 -7.32
C ILE A 24 -10.38 -22.83 -6.83
N VAL A 25 -9.27 -23.46 -7.22
CA VAL A 25 -7.92 -23.01 -6.83
C VAL A 25 -7.66 -21.60 -7.37
N PHE A 26 -7.96 -21.33 -8.64
CA PHE A 26 -7.81 -20.00 -9.21
C PHE A 26 -8.67 -18.96 -8.50
N MET A 27 -9.91 -19.29 -8.16
CA MET A 27 -10.80 -18.40 -7.43
C MET A 27 -10.23 -18.02 -6.06
N ILE A 28 -9.75 -19.00 -5.29
CA ILE A 28 -9.12 -18.75 -3.98
C ILE A 28 -7.84 -17.91 -4.14
N ALA A 29 -7.02 -18.19 -5.14
CA ALA A 29 -5.81 -17.44 -5.43
C ALA A 29 -6.12 -15.98 -5.79
N SER A 30 -7.08 -15.74 -6.68
CA SER A 30 -7.51 -14.39 -7.07
C SER A 30 -8.03 -13.58 -5.89
N LEU A 31 -8.87 -14.19 -5.03
CA LEU A 31 -9.37 -13.53 -3.82
C LEU A 31 -8.24 -13.22 -2.84
N SER A 32 -7.31 -14.16 -2.67
CA SER A 32 -6.12 -13.98 -1.83
C SER A 32 -5.24 -12.83 -2.32
N PHE A 33 -4.97 -12.78 -3.63
CA PHE A 33 -4.20 -11.69 -4.22
C PHE A 33 -4.89 -10.34 -4.09
N ASN A 34 -6.20 -10.27 -4.33
CA ASN A 34 -6.96 -9.03 -4.17
C ASN A 34 -6.85 -8.49 -2.73
N ASN A 35 -6.95 -9.38 -1.74
CA ASN A 35 -6.81 -9.00 -0.34
C ASN A 35 -5.39 -8.53 -0.01
N ILE A 36 -4.36 -9.25 -0.47
CA ILE A 36 -2.96 -8.87 -0.25
C ILE A 36 -2.66 -7.52 -0.92
N PHE A 37 -3.10 -7.32 -2.15
CA PHE A 37 -2.85 -6.11 -2.92
C PHE A 37 -3.56 -4.89 -2.32
N ASN A 38 -4.83 -5.04 -1.95
CA ASN A 38 -5.57 -3.98 -1.25
C ASN A 38 -4.93 -3.62 0.09
N ASN A 39 -4.45 -4.61 0.84
CA ASN A 39 -3.75 -4.36 2.10
C ASN A 39 -2.39 -3.68 1.88
N HIS A 40 -1.66 -4.05 0.83
CA HIS A 40 -0.40 -3.43 0.48
C HIS A 40 -0.60 -1.96 0.07
N ILE A 41 -1.56 -1.66 -0.81
CA ILE A 41 -1.87 -0.29 -1.23
C ILE A 41 -2.32 0.57 -0.05
N LYS A 42 -3.24 0.07 0.79
CA LYS A 42 -3.73 0.82 1.95
C LYS A 42 -2.63 1.12 2.96
N ARG A 43 -1.63 0.25 3.07
CA ARG A 43 -0.49 0.42 3.98
C ARG A 43 0.70 1.14 3.34
N ASP A 44 0.63 1.44 2.04
CA ASP A 44 1.73 2.09 1.35
C ASP A 44 1.87 3.54 1.79
N GLN A 45 2.64 3.74 2.86
CA GLN A 45 3.03 5.05 3.35
C GLN A 45 4.23 5.63 2.57
N SER A 46 4.65 5.03 1.45
CA SER A 46 5.81 5.50 0.69
C SER A 46 5.66 6.94 0.23
N GLY A 47 4.46 7.35 -0.20
CA GLY A 47 4.15 8.73 -0.60
C GLY A 47 4.40 9.73 0.52
N ILE A 48 3.78 9.52 1.69
CA ILE A 48 3.97 10.40 2.85
C ILE A 48 5.41 10.34 3.36
N ASN A 49 6.03 9.16 3.42
CA ASN A 49 7.42 9.03 3.84
C ASN A 49 8.38 9.80 2.94
N ASN A 50 8.15 9.81 1.62
CA ASN A 50 8.95 10.58 0.68
C ASN A 50 8.73 12.08 0.88
N ARG A 51 7.48 12.53 1.05
CA ARG A 51 7.16 13.93 1.32
C ARG A 51 7.79 14.44 2.62
N ILE A 52 7.75 13.64 3.68
CA ILE A 52 8.39 13.97 4.97
C ILE A 52 9.91 14.04 4.83
N LYS A 53 10.54 13.18 4.01
CA LYS A 53 11.99 13.28 3.70
C LYS A 53 12.32 14.57 2.94
N GLU A 54 11.47 14.96 1.99
CA GLU A 54 11.62 16.22 1.26
C GLU A 54 11.50 17.42 2.21
N LEU A 55 10.46 17.47 3.05
CA LEU A 55 10.28 18.53 4.04
C LEU A 55 11.42 18.60 5.04
N HIS A 56 11.97 17.45 5.45
CA HIS A 56 13.17 17.38 6.28
C HIS A 56 14.37 18.04 5.59
N TYR A 57 14.62 17.73 4.32
CA TYR A 57 15.69 18.34 3.54
C TYR A 57 15.49 19.86 3.38
N LEU A 58 14.28 20.28 3.02
CA LEU A 58 13.94 21.70 2.85
C LEU A 58 14.08 22.49 4.15
N THR A 59 13.74 21.87 5.28
CA THR A 59 13.89 22.44 6.63
C THR A 59 15.36 22.69 6.96
N ILE A 60 16.23 21.69 6.77
CA ILE A 60 17.68 21.80 7.05
C ILE A 60 18.32 22.87 6.16
N HIS A 61 17.91 22.96 4.90
CA HIS A 61 18.43 23.95 3.95
C HIS A 61 17.71 25.31 4.01
N GLN A 62 16.85 25.54 5.02
CA GLN A 62 16.11 26.79 5.22
C GLN A 62 15.34 27.26 3.97
N LYS A 63 14.91 26.32 3.12
CA LYS A 63 14.20 26.59 1.86
C LYS A 63 12.69 26.78 2.06
N ILE A 64 12.19 26.51 3.26
CA ILE A 64 10.80 26.75 3.66
C ILE A 64 10.74 27.71 4.83
N LYS A 65 9.73 28.58 4.86
CA LYS A 65 9.46 29.48 5.98
C LYS A 65 8.66 28.72 7.04
N LEU A 66 9.13 28.78 8.28
CA LEU A 66 8.45 28.17 9.43
C LEU A 66 7.60 29.23 10.17
N PRO A 67 6.43 28.88 10.73
CA PRO A 67 5.80 27.56 10.68
C PRO A 67 5.23 27.25 9.29
N TYR A 68 5.30 25.98 8.89
CA TYR A 68 4.79 25.50 7.60
C TYR A 68 3.65 24.51 7.84
N VAL A 69 2.56 24.65 7.08
CA VAL A 69 1.39 23.77 7.14
C VAL A 69 1.04 23.35 5.72
N GLU A 70 0.75 22.06 5.53
CA GLU A 70 0.39 21.49 4.24
C GLU A 70 -0.58 20.33 4.42
N ASP A 71 -1.59 20.27 3.55
CA ASP A 71 -2.45 19.10 3.37
C ASP A 71 -1.94 18.27 2.19
N TYR A 72 -1.54 17.02 2.45
CA TYR A 72 -0.98 16.11 1.46
C TYR A 72 -1.66 14.74 1.48
N ASN A 73 -2.46 14.39 0.46
CA ASN A 73 -3.11 13.08 0.33
C ASN A 73 -3.83 12.60 1.62
N ASP A 74 -4.68 13.47 2.18
CA ASP A 74 -5.41 13.29 3.45
C ASP A 74 -4.54 13.28 4.71
N TRP A 75 -3.27 13.68 4.60
CA TRP A 75 -2.39 13.93 5.74
C TRP A 75 -2.30 15.42 6.01
N GLU A 76 -2.57 15.82 7.24
CA GLU A 76 -2.30 17.17 7.74
C GLU A 76 -0.85 17.20 8.23
N ILE A 77 0.02 17.98 7.59
CA ILE A 77 1.43 18.11 7.93
C ILE A 77 1.69 19.49 8.51
N GLN A 78 2.36 19.53 9.66
CA GLN A 78 2.75 20.75 10.34
C GLN A 78 4.23 20.72 10.72
N VAL A 79 4.96 21.77 10.36
CA VAL A 79 6.38 21.93 10.70
C VAL A 79 6.55 23.17 11.58
N ILE A 80 7.01 22.96 12.81
CA ILE A 80 7.17 24.02 13.83
C ILE A 80 8.59 23.99 14.37
N ASN A 81 9.19 25.16 14.56
CA ASN A 81 10.44 25.29 15.31
C ASN A 81 10.13 25.50 16.81
N GLN A 82 10.64 24.62 17.67
CA GLN A 82 10.49 24.71 19.11
C GLN A 82 11.87 24.73 19.77
N LYS A 83 12.22 25.87 20.39
CA LYS A 83 13.39 26.04 21.28
C LYS A 83 14.67 25.34 20.77
N ASN A 84 15.02 25.57 19.49
CA ASN A 84 16.21 25.01 18.80
C ASN A 84 16.05 23.63 18.14
N THR A 85 14.83 23.09 18.04
CA THR A 85 14.55 21.82 17.36
C THR A 85 13.38 21.99 16.40
N THR A 86 13.48 21.50 15.17
CA THR A 86 12.34 21.52 14.25
C THR A 86 11.55 20.23 14.38
N ILE A 87 10.24 20.33 14.58
CA ILE A 87 9.34 19.19 14.72
C ILE A 87 8.43 19.15 13.51
N ILE A 88 8.42 18.01 12.82
CA ILE A 88 7.45 17.68 11.79
C ILE A 88 6.40 16.77 12.41
N THR A 89 5.17 17.26 12.49
CA THR A 89 3.99 16.52 12.90
C THR A 89 3.18 16.19 11.65
N TYR A 90 2.74 14.94 11.51
CA TYR A 90 1.82 14.57 10.45
C TYR A 90 0.71 13.67 11.00
N ARG A 91 -0.54 14.00 10.67
CA ARG A 91 -1.74 13.35 11.21
C ARG A 91 -2.62 12.83 10.08
N LYS A 92 -3.15 11.62 10.26
CA LYS A 92 -4.22 11.05 9.42
C LYS A 92 -5.18 10.23 10.27
N GLU A 93 -6.48 10.47 10.11
CA GLU A 93 -7.56 9.67 10.73
C GLU A 93 -7.39 9.44 12.26
N GLY A 94 -6.89 10.45 12.98
CA GLY A 94 -6.70 10.39 14.43
C GLY A 94 -5.39 9.76 14.91
N VAL A 95 -4.53 9.27 14.01
CA VAL A 95 -3.17 8.81 14.33
C VAL A 95 -2.18 9.94 14.07
N GLU A 96 -1.48 10.36 15.12
CA GLU A 96 -0.41 11.35 15.06
C GLU A 96 0.96 10.69 15.03
N HIS A 97 1.79 11.13 14.10
CA HIS A 97 3.20 10.76 14.05
C HIS A 97 4.06 12.01 14.19
N LEU A 98 5.10 11.91 15.03
CA LEU A 98 5.99 13.01 15.36
C LEU A 98 7.41 12.65 14.95
N LYS A 99 8.03 13.51 14.14
CA LYS A 99 9.45 13.39 13.78
C LYS A 99 10.19 14.64 14.24
N ARG A 100 11.16 14.44 15.14
CA ARG A 100 12.04 15.52 15.64
C ARG A 100 13.29 15.61 14.78
N ILE A 101 13.67 16.83 14.41
CA ILE A 101 14.87 17.16 13.65
C ILE A 101 15.74 18.02 14.55
N HIS A 102 16.90 17.49 14.93
CA HIS A 102 17.95 18.29 15.54
C HIS A 102 18.62 19.09 14.41
N VAL A 103 18.52 20.40 14.48
CA VAL A 103 19.25 21.30 13.59
C VAL A 103 20.49 21.70 14.41
N GLU A 104 21.66 21.17 14.04
CA GLU A 104 22.95 21.64 14.56
C GLU A 104 23.28 23.04 14.04
#